data_AF-A0A0D2A318-F1
#
_entry.id   AF-A0A0D2A318-F1
#
_cell.length_a   1.000
_cell.length_b   1.000
_cell.length_c   1.000
_cell.angle_alpha   90.00
_cell.angle_beta   90.00
_cell.angle_gamma   90.00
#
_symmetry.space_group_name_H-M   'P 1'
#
loop_
_entity.id
_entity.type
_entity.pdbx_description
1 polymer ?
#
loop_
_entity_poly.entity_id
_entity_poly.type
_entity_poly.pdbx_seq_one_letter_code
_entity_poly.pdbx_strand_id
1 'polypeptide(L)'
;MARVIVSGTLGSIFMGLSGASIGAMVFDTATIPFVVSACAGFVLGAVGFYRDAVRKSQRALDRFPQLLQLHLDSNFQHRGFDTWDAARFRSGVFSKSWVLQSMLVASWLTATRAIERIYEAEEERILLPFTGAAQDVEGVEGE
;
A
#
# COMPACT_ATOMS: atom_id res chain seq x y z
N MET A 1 -5.22 4.42 2.04
CA MET A 1 -5.89 5.66 1.60
C MET A 1 -5.56 6.86 2.48
N ALA A 2 -5.80 6.83 3.80
CA ALA A 2 -5.48 7.96 4.69
C ALA A 2 -4.06 8.52 4.53
N ARG A 3 -3.05 7.65 4.37
CA ARG A 3 -1.66 8.08 4.15
C ARG A 3 -1.44 8.88 2.85
N VAL A 4 -2.18 8.59 1.77
CA VAL A 4 -2.16 9.40 0.54
C VAL A 4 -2.68 10.78 0.83
N ILE A 5 -3.84 10.85 1.48
CA ILE A 5 -4.55 12.10 1.74
C ILE A 5 -3.66 12.97 2.62
N VAL A 6 -3.08 12.42 3.69
CA VAL A 6 -2.17 13.17 4.56
C VAL A 6 -0.92 13.63 3.83
N SER A 7 -0.22 12.73 3.11
CA SER A 7 1.02 13.10 2.40
C SER A 7 0.78 14.10 1.27
N GLY A 8 -0.31 13.93 0.52
CA GLY A 8 -0.70 14.80 -0.58
C GLY A 8 -1.14 16.17 -0.06
N THR A 9 -1.97 16.22 0.98
CA THR A 9 -2.42 17.48 1.59
C THR A 9 -1.26 18.26 2.20
N LEU A 10 -0.35 17.60 2.92
CA LEU A 10 0.86 18.26 3.44
C LEU A 10 1.73 18.82 2.31
N GLY A 11 2.00 18.01 1.28
CA GLY A 11 2.74 18.46 0.11
C GLY A 11 2.09 19.67 -0.55
N SER A 12 0.75 19.64 -0.70
CA SER A 12 -0.05 20.72 -1.25
C SER A 12 0.04 22.01 -0.43
N ILE A 13 0.00 21.92 0.91
CA ILE A 13 0.07 23.09 1.78
C ILE A 13 1.45 23.75 1.66
N PHE A 14 2.53 22.99 1.82
CA PHE A 14 3.89 23.55 1.79
C PHE A 14 4.24 24.13 0.42
N MET A 15 4.02 23.37 -0.66
CA MET A 15 4.26 23.86 -2.01
C MET A 15 3.34 25.03 -2.36
N GLY A 16 2.06 24.96 -1.96
CA GLY A 16 1.09 26.03 -2.12
C GLY A 16 1.58 27.34 -1.52
N LEU A 17 1.93 27.33 -0.23
CA LEU A 17 2.44 28.50 0.48
C LEU A 17 3.73 29.04 -0.15
N SER A 18 4.68 28.17 -0.50
CA SER A 18 5.91 28.59 -1.19
C SER A 18 5.63 29.24 -2.55
N GLY A 19 4.74 28.65 -3.35
CA GLY A 19 4.35 29.20 -4.65
C GLY A 19 3.62 30.53 -4.54
N ALA A 20 2.75 30.69 -3.54
CA ALA A 20 2.08 31.95 -3.24
C ALA A 20 3.09 33.06 -2.90
N SER A 21 4.08 32.76 -2.05
CA SER A 21 5.10 33.73 -1.64
C SER A 21 5.96 34.18 -2.82
N ILE A 22 6.42 33.25 -3.66
CA ILE A 22 7.21 33.59 -4.86
C ILE A 22 6.35 34.35 -5.87
N GLY A 23 5.11 33.91 -6.08
CA GLY A 23 4.15 34.54 -6.97
C GLY A 23 3.87 35.99 -6.63
N ALA A 24 3.65 36.26 -5.35
CA ALA A 24 3.42 37.61 -4.85
C ALA A 24 4.62 38.54 -5.06
N MET A 25 5.86 38.03 -4.93
CA MET A 25 7.07 38.85 -5.11
C MET A 25 7.38 39.18 -6.58
N VAL A 26 7.03 38.31 -7.52
CA VAL A 26 7.46 38.42 -8.92
C VAL A 26 6.35 38.97 -9.82
N PHE A 27 5.10 38.58 -9.57
CA PHE A 27 3.98 38.82 -10.48
C PHE A 27 2.83 39.62 -9.83
N ASP A 28 3.01 40.09 -8.58
CA ASP A 28 1.96 40.73 -7.76
C ASP A 28 0.67 39.89 -7.63
N THR A 29 0.75 38.57 -7.90
CA THR A 29 -0.38 37.64 -7.79
C THR A 29 0.01 36.39 -7.00
N ALA A 30 -0.71 36.12 -5.92
CA ALA A 30 -0.44 34.99 -5.05
C ALA A 30 -1.30 33.75 -5.42
N THR A 31 -2.51 33.96 -5.93
CA THR A 31 -3.52 32.91 -6.03
C THR A 31 -3.23 31.89 -7.12
N ILE A 32 -2.87 32.33 -8.33
CA ILE A 32 -2.56 31.40 -9.43
C ILE A 32 -1.30 30.58 -9.11
N PRO A 33 -0.18 31.19 -8.67
CA PRO A 33 1.00 30.44 -8.27
C PRO A 33 0.73 29.46 -7.10
N PHE A 34 -0.08 29.86 -6.11
CA PHE A 34 -0.52 28.98 -5.02
C PHE A 34 -1.21 27.72 -5.55
N VAL A 35 -2.21 27.87 -6.42
CA VAL A 35 -3.01 26.73 -6.91
C VAL A 35 -2.14 25.76 -7.69
N VAL A 36 -1.29 26.27 -8.59
CA VAL A 36 -0.40 25.43 -9.41
C VAL A 36 0.60 24.66 -8.54
N SER A 37 1.24 25.33 -7.58
CA SER A 37 2.22 24.67 -6.71
C SER A 37 1.55 23.72 -5.72
N ALA A 38 0.37 24.05 -5.20
CA ALA A 38 -0.42 23.17 -4.35
C ALA A 38 -0.78 21.86 -5.08
N CYS A 39 -1.28 21.94 -6.32
CA CYS A 39 -1.54 20.76 -7.14
C CYS A 39 -0.26 19.94 -7.37
N ALA A 40 0.87 20.58 -7.68
CA ALA A 40 2.14 19.89 -7.84
C ALA A 40 2.58 19.16 -6.56
N GLY A 41 2.45 19.82 -5.41
CA GLY A 41 2.75 19.22 -4.10
C GLY A 41 1.87 18.00 -3.79
N PHE A 42 0.58 18.08 -4.10
CA PHE A 42 -0.33 16.95 -3.95
C PHE A 42 0.06 15.77 -4.85
N VAL A 43 0.35 16.03 -6.12
CA VAL A 43 0.77 15.01 -7.10
C VAL A 43 2.05 14.32 -6.63
N LEU A 44 3.05 15.07 -6.16
CA LEU A 44 4.29 14.50 -5.64
C LEU A 44 4.04 13.58 -4.43
N GLY A 45 3.16 13.99 -3.50
CA GLY A 45 2.74 13.17 -2.37
C GLY A 45 2.03 11.87 -2.82
N ALA A 46 1.12 11.98 -3.79
CA ALA A 46 0.41 10.83 -4.35
C ALA A 46 1.37 9.85 -5.07
N VAL A 47 2.34 10.37 -5.83
CA VAL A 47 3.38 9.57 -6.49
C VAL A 47 4.23 8.82 -5.45
N GLY A 48 4.64 9.49 -4.37
CA GLY A 48 5.39 8.86 -3.28
C GLY A 48 4.63 7.70 -2.64
N PHE A 49 3.34 7.90 -2.34
CA PHE A 49 2.48 6.82 -1.85
C PHE A 49 2.35 5.67 -2.85
N TYR A 50 2.11 5.98 -4.13
CA TYR A 50 1.91 4.94 -5.14
C TYR A 50 3.15 4.06 -5.27
N ARG A 51 4.35 4.64 -5.23
CA ARG A 51 5.61 3.87 -5.23
C ARG A 51 5.72 2.95 -4.02
N ASP A 52 5.29 3.37 -2.84
CA ASP A 52 5.25 2.52 -1.65
C ASP A 52 4.22 1.39 -1.80
N ALA A 53 3.03 1.69 -2.33
CA ALA A 53 1.98 0.71 -2.60
C ALA A 53 2.44 -0.36 -3.61
N VAL A 54 3.12 0.03 -4.69
CA VAL A 54 3.70 -0.89 -5.66
C VAL A 54 4.69 -1.83 -4.98
N ARG A 55 5.63 -1.30 -4.17
CA ARG A 55 6.60 -2.13 -3.44
C ARG A 55 5.93 -3.12 -2.49
N LYS A 56 4.92 -2.68 -1.74
CA LYS A 56 4.18 -3.54 -0.80
C LYS A 56 3.38 -4.62 -1.51
N SER A 57 2.67 -4.26 -2.57
CA SER A 57 1.89 -5.21 -3.37
C SER A 57 2.76 -6.27 -4.04
N GLN A 58 3.96 -5.90 -4.53
CA GLN A 58 4.92 -6.85 -5.09
C GLN A 58 5.46 -7.83 -4.04
N ARG A 59 5.78 -7.35 -2.83
CA ARG A 59 6.18 -8.24 -1.73
C ARG A 59 5.04 -9.18 -1.31
N ALA A 60 3.80 -8.68 -1.29
CA ALA A 60 2.64 -9.49 -1.00
C ALA A 60 2.41 -10.56 -2.07
N LEU A 61 2.63 -10.23 -3.35
CA LEU A 61 2.58 -11.17 -4.47
C LEU A 61 3.62 -12.29 -4.32
N ASP A 62 4.86 -11.95 -3.98
CA ASP A 62 5.92 -12.94 -3.80
C ASP A 62 5.66 -13.88 -2.61
N ARG A 63 4.92 -13.41 -1.58
CA ARG A 63 4.61 -14.18 -0.38
C ARG A 63 3.31 -14.99 -0.49
N PHE A 64 2.29 -14.44 -1.14
CA PHE A 64 0.96 -15.03 -1.26
C PHE A 64 0.45 -15.00 -2.72
N PRO A 65 1.14 -15.68 -3.65
CA PRO A 65 0.85 -15.56 -5.09
C PRO A 65 -0.55 -16.02 -5.47
N GLN A 66 -1.02 -17.13 -4.88
CA GLN A 66 -2.35 -17.70 -5.18
C GLN A 66 -3.49 -16.80 -4.69
N LEU A 67 -3.32 -16.18 -3.50
CA LEU A 67 -4.30 -15.24 -2.97
C LEU A 67 -4.41 -14.00 -3.87
N LEU A 68 -3.27 -13.48 -4.31
CA LEU A 68 -3.24 -12.31 -5.19
C LEU A 68 -3.74 -12.66 -6.60
N GLN A 69 -3.51 -13.87 -7.10
CA GLN A 69 -4.11 -14.35 -8.35
C GLN A 69 -5.63 -14.35 -8.28
N LEU A 70 -6.23 -14.86 -7.19
CA LEU A 70 -7.68 -14.85 -7.00
C LEU A 70 -8.26 -13.43 -7.07
N HIS A 71 -7.63 -12.47 -6.39
CA HIS A 71 -8.06 -11.07 -6.40
C HIS A 71 -7.75 -10.34 -7.72
N LEU A 72 -6.72 -10.76 -8.46
CA LEU A 72 -6.42 -10.25 -9.80
C LEU A 72 -7.49 -10.71 -10.79
N ASP A 73 -7.85 -11.98 -10.74
CA ASP A 73 -8.88 -12.54 -11.60
C ASP A 73 -10.27 -11.95 -11.30
N SER A 74 -10.63 -11.82 -10.01
CA SER A 74 -11.91 -11.23 -9.62
C SER A 74 -12.04 -9.77 -10.03
N ASN A 75 -10.98 -8.97 -9.93
CA ASN A 75 -11.01 -7.54 -10.23
C ASN A 75 -10.86 -7.24 -11.73
N PHE A 76 -10.21 -8.13 -12.48
CA PHE A 76 -9.84 -7.91 -13.89
C PHE A 76 -10.14 -9.16 -14.74
N GLN A 77 -11.38 -9.63 -14.71
CA GLN A 77 -11.84 -10.84 -15.42
C GLN A 77 -11.47 -10.84 -16.91
N HIS A 78 -11.49 -9.67 -17.56
CA HIS A 78 -11.14 -9.52 -18.97
C HIS A 78 -9.67 -9.84 -19.31
N ARG A 79 -8.79 -10.01 -18.31
CA ARG A 79 -7.37 -10.33 -18.52
C ARG A 79 -7.05 -11.83 -18.47
N GLY A 80 -7.96 -12.66 -17.94
CA GLY A 80 -7.80 -14.12 -17.83
C GLY A 80 -6.62 -14.53 -16.94
N PHE A 81 -6.55 -14.00 -15.72
CA PHE A 81 -5.46 -14.31 -14.79
C PHE A 81 -5.57 -15.74 -14.23
N ASP A 82 -6.75 -16.34 -14.24
CA ASP A 82 -6.99 -17.76 -14.01
C ASP A 82 -6.17 -18.69 -14.94
N THR A 83 -6.03 -18.32 -16.22
CA THR A 83 -5.31 -19.12 -17.23
C THR A 83 -3.78 -18.97 -17.18
N TRP A 84 -3.26 -18.05 -16.37
CA TRP A 84 -1.83 -17.81 -16.29
C TRP A 84 -1.13 -18.85 -15.44
N ASP A 85 0.04 -19.29 -15.89
CA ASP A 85 0.92 -20.14 -15.10
C ASP A 85 1.31 -19.49 -13.77
N ALA A 86 1.27 -20.27 -12.69
CA ALA A 86 1.60 -19.87 -11.33
C ALA A 86 3.00 -19.23 -11.24
N ALA A 87 3.96 -19.68 -12.06
CA ALA A 87 5.31 -19.14 -12.09
C ALA A 87 5.39 -17.67 -12.56
N ARG A 88 4.31 -17.14 -13.16
CA ARG A 88 4.21 -15.74 -13.62
C ARG A 88 3.76 -14.79 -12.52
N PHE A 89 3.18 -15.27 -11.42
CA PHE A 89 2.75 -14.46 -10.27
C PHE A 89 3.93 -14.13 -9.36
N ARG A 90 4.91 -13.41 -9.91
CA ARG A 90 6.11 -12.96 -9.22
C ARG A 90 6.37 -11.48 -9.50
N SER A 91 6.98 -10.79 -8.54
CA SER A 91 7.30 -9.37 -8.62
C SER A 91 8.10 -9.02 -9.88
N GLY A 92 9.01 -9.91 -10.33
CA GLY A 92 9.81 -9.74 -11.54
C GLY A 92 9.02 -9.66 -12.85
N VAL A 93 7.80 -10.21 -12.91
CA VAL A 93 6.91 -10.10 -14.09
C VAL A 93 6.10 -8.80 -14.01
N PHE A 94 5.52 -8.53 -12.84
CA PHE A 94 4.67 -7.36 -12.63
C PHE A 94 5.46 -6.05 -12.63
N SER A 95 6.73 -6.06 -12.25
CA SER A 95 7.58 -4.86 -12.26
C SER A 95 7.85 -4.31 -13.67
N LYS A 96 7.73 -5.15 -14.71
CA LYS A 96 8.01 -4.78 -16.12
C LYS A 96 6.93 -3.92 -16.78
N SER A 97 5.73 -3.85 -16.21
CA SER A 97 4.60 -3.12 -16.81
C SER A 97 3.88 -2.30 -15.76
N TRP A 98 3.79 -0.98 -15.97
CA TRP A 98 3.05 -0.10 -15.07
C TRP A 98 1.57 -0.48 -14.97
N VAL A 99 0.97 -1.00 -16.06
CA VAL A 99 -0.41 -1.48 -16.07
C VAL A 99 -0.57 -2.65 -15.11
N LEU A 100 0.33 -3.64 -15.18
CA LEU A 100 0.31 -4.77 -14.26
C LEU A 100 0.58 -4.34 -12.82
N GLN A 101 1.48 -3.37 -12.59
CA GLN A 101 1.69 -2.79 -11.27
C GLN A 101 0.41 -2.14 -10.73
N SER A 102 -0.31 -1.37 -11.53
CA SER A 102 -1.55 -0.71 -11.12
C SER A 102 -2.65 -1.73 -10.79
N MET A 103 -2.81 -2.76 -11.63
CA MET A 103 -3.73 -3.88 -11.38
C MET A 103 -3.37 -4.61 -10.09
N LEU A 104 -2.08 -4.89 -9.88
CA LEU A 104 -1.59 -5.55 -8.68
C LEU A 104 -1.86 -4.73 -7.41
N VAL A 105 -1.62 -3.41 -7.45
CA VAL A 105 -1.93 -2.53 -6.33
C VAL A 105 -3.42 -2.56 -6.01
N ALA A 106 -4.30 -2.51 -7.02
CA ALA A 106 -5.74 -2.57 -6.82
C ALA A 106 -6.17 -3.91 -6.18
N SER A 107 -5.69 -5.03 -6.71
CA SER A 107 -5.99 -6.37 -6.18
C SER A 107 -5.39 -6.62 -4.80
N TRP A 108 -4.23 -6.05 -4.51
CA TRP A 108 -3.64 -6.07 -3.17
C TRP A 108 -4.49 -5.30 -2.15
N LEU A 109 -5.03 -4.14 -2.53
CA LEU A 109 -5.93 -3.38 -1.66
C LEU A 109 -7.21 -4.15 -1.35
N THR A 110 -7.75 -4.92 -2.30
CA THR A 110 -8.90 -5.79 -2.04
C THR A 110 -8.54 -7.03 -1.23
N ALA A 111 -7.31 -7.52 -1.33
CA ALA A 111 -6.81 -8.68 -0.58
C ALA A 111 -6.37 -8.36 0.86
N THR A 112 -6.33 -7.08 1.25
CA THR A 112 -5.71 -6.64 2.51
C THR A 112 -6.32 -7.34 3.73
N ARG A 113 -7.66 -7.47 3.79
CA ARG A 113 -8.33 -8.19 4.89
C ARG A 113 -7.98 -9.68 4.97
N ALA A 114 -7.81 -10.34 3.82
CA ALA A 114 -7.43 -11.74 3.79
C ALA A 114 -5.97 -11.94 4.24
N ILE A 115 -5.09 -11.02 3.84
CA ILE A 115 -3.69 -10.99 4.28
C ILE A 115 -3.59 -10.74 5.79
N GLU A 116 -4.38 -9.81 6.33
CA GLU A 116 -4.45 -9.52 7.78
C GLU A 116 -4.84 -10.77 8.58
N ARG A 117 -5.88 -11.49 8.15
CA ARG A 117 -6.29 -12.76 8.80
C ARG A 117 -5.19 -13.83 8.80
N ILE A 118 -4.40 -13.90 7.73
CA ILE A 118 -3.25 -14.83 7.67
C ILE A 118 -2.19 -14.43 8.70
N TYR A 119 -1.92 -13.13 8.84
CA TYR A 119 -0.96 -12.65 9.84
C TYR A 119 -1.46 -12.84 11.27
N GLU A 120 -2.74 -12.60 11.55
CA GLU A 120 -3.35 -12.85 12.86
C GLU A 120 -3.23 -14.34 13.25
N ALA A 121 -3.55 -15.25 12.32
CA ALA A 121 -3.42 -16.69 12.58
C ALA A 121 -1.96 -17.13 12.81
N GLU A 122 -1.01 -16.53 12.09
CA GLU A 122 0.42 -16.80 12.30
C GLU A 122 0.90 -16.24 13.64
N GLU A 123 0.42 -15.06 14.04
CA GLU A 123 0.70 -14.46 15.34
C GLU A 123 0.17 -15.34 16.49
N GLU A 124 -1.08 -15.79 16.40
CA GLU A 124 -1.67 -16.72 17.37
C GLU A 124 -0.83 -17.99 17.49
N ARG A 125 -0.41 -18.58 16.36
CA ARG A 125 0.46 -19.76 16.34
C ARG A 125 1.79 -19.53 17.07
N ILE A 126 2.36 -18.34 16.94
CA ILE A 126 3.61 -17.96 17.62
C ILE A 126 3.38 -17.76 19.12
N LEU A 127 2.22 -17.25 19.52
CA LEU A 127 1.89 -16.98 20.93
C LEU A 127 1.50 -18.23 21.73
N LEU A 128 0.90 -19.25 21.09
CA LEU A 128 0.44 -20.49 21.74
C LEU A 128 1.48 -21.16 22.68
N PRO A 129 2.76 -21.32 22.28
CA PRO A 129 3.77 -21.91 23.16
C PRO A 129 4.09 -21.07 24.42
N PHE A 130 3.97 -19.73 24.32
CA PHE A 130 4.27 -18.83 25.45
C PHE A 130 3.09 -18.70 26.42
N THR A 131 1.86 -18.82 25.91
CA THR A 131 0.65 -18.83 26.75
C THR A 131 0.50 -20.15 27.51
N GLY A 132 0.83 -21.28 26.87
CA GLY A 132 0.90 -22.57 27.57
C GLY A 132 1.97 -22.60 28.67
N ALA A 133 3.17 -22.08 28.39
CA ALA A 133 4.25 -22.02 29.38
C ALA A 133 3.94 -21.09 30.57
N ALA A 134 3.14 -20.03 30.39
CA ALA A 134 2.71 -19.16 31.48
C ALA A 134 1.70 -19.86 32.41
N GLN A 135 0.78 -20.65 31.85
CA GLN A 135 -0.20 -21.43 32.62
C GLN A 135 0.44 -22.56 33.44
N ASP A 136 1.49 -23.21 32.91
CA ASP A 136 2.21 -24.26 33.63
C ASP A 136 3.02 -23.74 34.82
N VAL A 137 3.43 -22.46 34.82
CA VAL A 137 4.17 -21.84 35.94
C VAL A 137 3.23 -21.42 37.08
N GLU A 138 2.05 -20.88 36.77
CA GLU A 138 1.03 -20.54 37.79
C GLU A 138 0.42 -21.79 38.46
N GLY A 139 0.43 -22.95 37.79
CA GLY A 139 -0.07 -24.22 38.35
C GLY A 139 0.87 -24.89 39.37
N VAL A 140 2.14 -24.49 39.44
CA VAL A 140 3.15 -25.13 40.31
C VAL A 140 3.36 -24.38 41.63
N GLU A 141 2.95 -23.10 41.72
CA GLU A 141 3.02 -22.33 42.98
C GLU A 141 1.78 -22.54 43.90
N GLY A 142 0.86 -23.44 43.53
CA GLY A 142 -0.43 -23.65 44.19
C GLY A 142 -0.67 -25.01 44.88
N GLU A 143 0.36 -25.84 45.08
CA GLU A 143 0.28 -27.08 45.90
C GLU A 143 1.18 -27.04 47.14
#